data_AF-A0A1I3XAS6-F1
#
_entry.id   AF-A0A1I3XAS6-F1
#
_cell.length_a   1.000
_cell.length_b   1.000
_cell.length_c   1.000
_cell.angle_alpha   90.00
_cell.angle_beta   90.00
_cell.angle_gamma   90.00
#
_symmetry.space_group_name_H-M   'P 1'
#
loop_
_entity.id
_entity.type
_entity.pdbx_description
1 polymer ?
#
loop_
_entity_poly.entity_id
_entity_poly.type
_entity_poly.pdbx_seq_one_letter_code
_entity_poly.pdbx_strand_id
1 'polypeptide(L)'
;MVGLVEICAEDCLPTIQPSIHTESYGNFICNVYRIRPAGETEWLIVDSGEPIQIDCRTIKMRQAEFDSFETEYVRPPTIAQRDKYDWDGIYQFICLRIFEEGITETLIQLIHEVQDWCMRRSDGKDMPDESTLRKRLRPLYKSLKGSMDEEPTVSPPLLEHAATQSPQPD
;
A
#
# COMPACT_ATOMS: atom_id res chain seq x y z
N MET A 1 35.97 9.11 -22.65
CA MET A 1 35.79 8.44 -21.34
C MET A 1 34.71 7.39 -21.57
N VAL A 2 35.05 6.10 -21.50
CA VAL A 2 34.09 5.00 -21.70
C VAL A 2 34.11 4.18 -20.41
N GLY A 3 33.04 4.27 -19.62
CA GLY A 3 32.95 3.65 -18.31
C GLY A 3 31.55 3.86 -17.72
N LEU A 4 31.20 3.06 -16.71
CA LEU A 4 29.96 3.27 -15.96
C LEU A 4 30.05 4.60 -15.22
N VAL A 5 28.96 5.37 -15.27
CA VAL A 5 28.81 6.62 -14.53
C VAL A 5 27.54 6.51 -13.70
N GLU A 6 27.55 7.15 -12.54
CA GLU A 6 26.37 7.34 -11.75
C GLU A 6 25.67 8.64 -12.17
N ILE A 7 24.35 8.63 -12.09
CA ILE A 7 23.50 9.74 -12.49
C ILE A 7 22.69 10.20 -11.28
N CYS A 8 22.36 11.48 -11.21
CA CYS A 8 21.60 12.00 -10.09
C CYS A 8 20.15 11.49 -10.11
N ALA A 9 19.66 10.99 -8.98
CA ALA A 9 18.33 10.41 -8.86
C ALA A 9 17.23 11.42 -9.23
N GLU A 10 17.36 12.66 -8.76
CA GLU A 10 16.40 13.74 -8.97
C GLU A 10 16.21 14.12 -10.44
N ASP A 11 17.26 13.96 -11.26
CA ASP A 11 17.21 14.21 -12.70
C ASP A 11 16.34 13.16 -13.43
N CYS A 12 16.14 11.99 -12.79
CA CYS A 12 15.38 10.87 -13.35
C CYS A 12 13.96 10.73 -12.75
N LEU A 13 13.68 11.36 -11.61
CA LEU A 13 12.39 11.25 -10.91
C LEU A 13 11.16 11.57 -11.77
N PRO A 14 11.14 12.66 -12.58
CA PRO A 14 9.97 13.01 -13.38
C PRO A 14 9.58 11.92 -14.39
N THR A 15 10.53 11.09 -14.83
CA THR A 15 10.30 10.00 -15.77
C THR A 15 10.06 8.67 -15.05
N ILE A 16 10.72 8.41 -13.92
CA ILE A 16 10.61 7.14 -13.19
C ILE A 16 9.30 7.05 -12.37
N GLN A 17 8.86 8.13 -11.72
CA GLN A 17 7.66 8.10 -10.87
C GLN A 17 6.35 7.77 -11.63
N PRO A 18 6.07 8.34 -12.82
CA PRO A 18 4.87 7.97 -13.59
C PRO A 18 4.91 6.53 -14.13
N SER A 19 6.11 6.03 -14.45
CA SER A 19 6.35 4.71 -15.04
C SER A 19 6.15 3.55 -14.07
N ILE A 20 6.34 3.79 -12.77
CA ILE A 20 6.12 2.78 -11.71
C ILE A 20 4.62 2.60 -11.39
N HIS A 21 3.82 3.67 -11.55
CA HIS A 21 2.42 3.68 -11.13
C HIS A 21 1.40 3.59 -12.27
N THR A 22 1.82 3.71 -13.52
CA THR A 22 0.91 3.61 -14.67
C THR A 22 1.49 2.71 -15.75
N GLU A 23 0.70 1.76 -16.25
CA GLU A 23 0.98 1.00 -17.49
C GLU A 23 0.89 1.91 -18.74
N SER A 24 1.32 3.17 -18.64
CA SER A 24 1.38 4.06 -19.79
C SER A 24 2.69 3.81 -20.52
N TYR A 25 2.57 3.30 -21.75
CA TYR A 25 3.64 3.25 -22.74
C TYR A 25 4.05 4.67 -23.13
N GLY A 26 4.83 5.33 -22.26
CA GLY A 26 5.29 6.70 -22.39
C GLY A 26 6.73 6.80 -22.85
N ASN A 27 7.15 8.03 -23.16
CA ASN A 27 8.53 8.36 -23.50
C ASN A 27 9.44 8.18 -22.26
N PHE A 28 10.28 7.15 -22.26
CA PHE A 28 11.19 6.81 -21.15
C PHE A 28 12.50 7.62 -21.15
N ILE A 29 12.50 8.82 -21.70
CA ILE A 29 13.70 9.65 -21.75
C ILE A 29 13.79 10.48 -20.47
N CYS A 30 14.92 10.40 -19.77
CA CYS A 30 15.27 11.33 -18.69
C CYS A 30 16.37 12.31 -19.14
N ASN A 31 16.32 13.50 -18.56
CA ASN A 31 17.24 14.60 -18.82
C ASN A 31 18.25 14.64 -17.67
N VAL A 32 19.49 14.20 -17.92
CA VAL A 32 20.55 14.15 -16.91
C VAL A 32 21.42 15.40 -17.00
N TYR A 33 21.56 16.10 -15.88
CA TYR A 33 22.37 17.31 -15.73
C TYR A 33 23.60 17.08 -14.87
N ARG A 34 23.60 16.02 -14.06
CA ARG A 34 24.66 15.70 -13.10
C ARG A 34 25.06 14.23 -13.22
N ILE A 35 26.34 14.00 -13.46
CA ILE A 35 26.95 12.67 -13.50
C ILE A 35 28.12 12.59 -12.54
N ARG A 36 28.39 11.39 -12.03
CA ARG A 36 29.56 11.10 -11.21
C ARG A 36 30.30 9.91 -11.80
N PRO A 37 31.57 10.06 -12.23
CA PRO A 37 32.36 8.93 -12.69
C PRO A 37 32.52 7.88 -11.60
N ALA A 38 32.54 6.59 -11.97
CA ALA A 38 32.69 5.51 -11.01
C ALA A 38 34.00 5.62 -10.22
N GLY A 39 33.91 5.65 -8.89
CA GLY A 39 35.06 5.76 -7.98
C GLY A 39 35.44 7.19 -7.61
N GLU A 40 34.75 8.19 -8.16
CA GLU A 40 34.90 9.59 -7.77
C GLU A 40 33.83 9.98 -6.74
N THR A 41 34.13 11.01 -5.95
CA THR A 41 33.21 11.53 -4.93
C THR A 41 32.46 12.78 -5.38
N GLU A 42 32.98 13.47 -6.40
CA GLU A 42 32.45 14.74 -6.86
C GLU A 42 31.46 14.57 -8.02
N TRP A 43 30.42 15.40 -8.03
CA TRP A 43 29.46 15.46 -9.13
C TRP A 43 29.95 16.42 -10.20
N LEU A 44 29.98 15.95 -11.45
CA LEU A 44 30.22 16.77 -12.62
C LEU A 44 28.88 17.29 -13.14
N ILE A 45 28.82 18.59 -13.40
CA ILE A 45 27.66 19.27 -13.98
C ILE A 45 27.87 19.32 -15.49
N VAL A 46 26.81 19.05 -16.25
CA VAL A 46 26.84 19.18 -17.71
C VAL A 46 26.90 20.67 -18.07
N ASP A 47 28.09 21.13 -18.46
CA ASP A 47 28.45 22.55 -18.67
C ASP A 47 27.65 23.29 -19.75
N SER A 48 26.99 22.58 -20.69
CA SER A 48 26.29 23.22 -21.82
C SER A 48 24.91 23.78 -21.48
N GLY A 49 24.39 23.54 -20.27
CA GLY A 49 23.00 23.88 -19.91
C GLY A 49 21.94 23.03 -20.62
N GLU A 50 22.33 22.20 -21.58
CA GLU A 50 21.49 21.21 -22.24
C GLU A 50 21.67 19.84 -21.56
N PRO A 51 20.57 19.13 -21.23
CA PRO A 51 20.66 17.83 -20.58
C PRO A 51 21.20 16.77 -21.53
N ILE A 52 21.87 15.77 -20.94
CA ILE A 52 22.11 14.51 -21.61
C ILE A 52 20.82 13.70 -21.55
N GLN A 53 20.22 13.45 -22.72
CA GLN A 53 19.03 12.61 -22.81
C GLN A 53 19.43 11.14 -22.81
N ILE A 54 18.93 10.38 -21.84
CA ILE A 54 19.13 8.93 -21.79
C ILE A 54 17.79 8.21 -21.67
N ASP A 55 17.75 6.99 -22.19
CA ASP A 55 16.60 6.11 -22.00
C ASP A 55 16.68 5.45 -20.62
N CYS A 56 15.68 5.66 -19.78
CA CYS A 56 15.60 5.11 -18.43
C CYS A 56 15.76 3.60 -18.38
N ARG A 57 15.42 2.87 -19.46
CA ARG A 57 15.58 1.41 -19.54
C ARG A 57 17.05 0.97 -19.62
N THR A 58 17.95 1.88 -19.95
CA THR A 58 19.39 1.66 -19.96
C THR A 58 20.05 1.86 -18.60
N ILE A 59 19.34 2.54 -17.67
CA ILE A 59 19.81 2.72 -16.30
C ILE A 59 19.79 1.35 -15.62
N LYS A 60 20.95 0.97 -15.08
CA LYS A 60 21.09 -0.23 -14.25
C LYS A 60 21.21 0.19 -12.80
N MET A 61 20.36 -0.35 -11.96
CA MET A 61 20.33 -0.11 -10.53
C MET A 61 20.35 -1.46 -9.82
N ARG A 62 21.14 -1.58 -8.75
CA ARG A 62 21.09 -2.79 -7.91
C ARG A 62 19.82 -2.77 -7.07
N GLN A 63 19.36 -3.95 -6.64
CA GLN A 63 18.15 -4.05 -5.82
C GLN A 63 18.20 -3.18 -4.55
N ALA A 64 19.32 -3.20 -3.82
CA ALA A 64 19.48 -2.38 -2.61
C ALA A 64 19.44 -0.86 -2.87
N GLU A 65 19.94 -0.43 -4.03
CA GLU A 65 19.89 0.97 -4.47
C GLU A 65 18.46 1.34 -4.87
N PHE A 66 17.72 0.41 -5.48
CA PHE A 66 16.30 0.56 -5.80
C PHE A 66 15.44 0.67 -4.54
N ASP A 67 15.67 -0.19 -3.55
CA ASP A 67 14.92 -0.16 -2.29
C ASP A 67 15.14 1.17 -1.54
N SER A 68 16.39 1.67 -1.55
CA SER A 68 16.74 2.97 -0.96
C SER A 68 16.09 4.12 -1.72
N PHE A 69 16.17 4.10 -3.05
CA PHE A 69 15.54 5.09 -3.94
C PHE A 69 14.01 5.11 -3.79
N GLU A 70 13.38 3.93 -3.69
CA GLU A 70 11.95 3.82 -3.48
C GLU A 70 11.55 4.42 -2.14
N THR A 71 12.30 4.13 -1.07
CA THR A 71 12.05 4.69 0.26
C THR A 71 12.25 6.21 0.33
N GLU A 72 13.23 6.74 -0.40
CA GLU A 72 13.59 8.16 -0.31
C GLU A 72 12.72 9.04 -1.21
N TYR A 73 12.35 8.58 -2.41
CA TYR A 73 11.78 9.45 -3.44
C TYR A 73 10.43 9.02 -4.02
N VAL A 74 10.06 7.73 -3.97
CA VAL A 74 8.80 7.23 -4.54
C VAL A 74 7.74 7.04 -3.46
N ARG A 75 8.17 6.44 -2.36
CA ARG A 75 7.47 6.34 -1.08
C ARG A 75 8.27 7.11 -0.05
N PRO A 76 8.58 8.42 -0.27
CA PRO A 76 9.18 9.22 0.78
C PRO A 76 8.34 8.93 2.02
N PRO A 77 8.94 8.63 3.19
CA PRO A 77 8.15 8.43 4.38
C PRO A 77 7.28 9.66 4.41
N THR A 78 6.00 9.45 4.15
CA THR A 78 5.04 10.48 4.44
C THR A 78 5.39 10.82 5.88
N ILE A 79 5.15 12.05 6.27
CA ILE A 79 4.74 12.20 7.66
C ILE A 79 3.40 11.42 7.74
N ALA A 80 3.43 10.08 7.63
CA ALA A 80 2.70 9.20 8.49
C ALA A 80 3.08 9.79 9.83
N GLN A 81 2.22 10.70 10.29
CA GLN A 81 2.01 10.87 11.69
C GLN A 81 1.97 9.42 12.16
N ARG A 82 3.06 8.96 12.78
CA ARG A 82 3.02 7.71 13.52
C ARG A 82 1.88 8.00 14.45
N ASP A 83 0.72 7.40 14.15
CA ASP A 83 -0.44 7.56 14.98
C ASP A 83 0.08 7.28 16.38
N LYS A 84 -0.27 8.13 17.34
CA LYS A 84 0.25 8.05 18.71
C LYS A 84 0.11 6.63 19.30
N TYR A 85 -0.78 5.82 18.74
CA TYR A 85 -1.13 4.47 19.13
C TYR A 85 -0.84 3.46 18.01
N ASP A 86 -0.47 2.24 18.39
CA ASP A 86 -0.28 1.08 17.50
C ASP A 86 -1.63 0.61 16.92
N TRP A 87 -2.19 1.36 15.97
CA TRP A 87 -3.47 1.00 15.35
C TRP A 87 -3.40 -0.30 14.56
N ASP A 88 -2.26 -0.60 13.93
CA ASP A 88 -2.07 -1.84 13.19
C ASP A 88 -2.18 -3.04 14.15
N GLY A 89 -1.53 -2.98 15.31
CA GLY A 89 -1.68 -3.96 16.37
C GLY A 89 -3.11 -4.06 16.91
N ILE A 90 -3.78 -2.92 17.11
CA ILE A 90 -5.19 -2.89 17.56
C ILE A 90 -6.10 -3.58 16.54
N TYR A 91 -5.97 -3.28 15.24
CA TYR A 91 -6.79 -3.91 14.21
C TYR A 91 -6.48 -5.41 14.07
N GLN A 92 -5.21 -5.80 14.17
CA GLN A 92 -4.83 -7.21 14.18
C GLN A 92 -5.51 -7.96 15.33
N PHE A 93 -5.48 -7.39 16.54
CA PHE A 93 -6.18 -7.97 17.70
C PHE A 93 -7.69 -8.08 17.45
N ILE A 94 -8.34 -7.01 16.97
CA ILE A 94 -9.78 -7.01 16.69
C ILE A 94 -10.13 -8.09 15.66
N CYS A 95 -9.34 -8.25 14.59
CA CYS A 95 -9.56 -9.28 13.58
C CYS A 95 -9.46 -10.70 14.15
N LEU A 96 -8.41 -10.98 14.92
CA LEU A 96 -8.23 -12.28 15.57
C LEU A 96 -9.36 -12.58 16.54
N ARG A 97 -9.70 -11.60 17.39
CA ARG A 97 -10.82 -11.70 18.32
C ARG A 97 -12.11 -12.03 17.56
N ILE A 98 -12.49 -11.23 16.57
CA ILE A 98 -13.74 -11.44 15.83
C ILE A 98 -13.77 -12.81 15.15
N PHE A 99 -12.63 -13.27 14.63
CA PHE A 99 -12.52 -14.59 14.05
C PHE A 99 -12.74 -15.72 15.07
N GLU A 100 -12.24 -15.57 16.29
CA GLU A 100 -12.30 -16.60 17.34
C GLU A 100 -13.63 -16.61 18.10
N GLU A 101 -14.16 -15.44 18.46
CA GLU A 101 -15.33 -15.31 19.35
C GLU A 101 -16.54 -14.66 18.67
N GLY A 102 -16.41 -14.22 17.42
CA GLY A 102 -17.42 -13.44 16.71
C GLY A 102 -17.41 -11.97 17.10
N ILE A 103 -18.37 -11.22 16.54
CA ILE A 103 -18.54 -9.79 16.83
C ILE A 103 -19.27 -9.64 18.16
N THR A 104 -18.79 -8.74 19.02
CA THR A 104 -19.44 -8.42 20.30
C THR A 104 -20.91 -7.99 20.13
N GLU A 105 -21.67 -8.02 21.21
CA GLU A 105 -23.06 -7.53 21.18
C GLU A 105 -23.09 -6.00 21.04
N THR A 106 -22.19 -5.32 21.75
CA THR A 106 -22.09 -3.86 21.74
C THR A 106 -20.70 -3.36 21.39
N LEU A 107 -20.64 -2.14 20.82
CA LEU A 107 -19.37 -1.45 20.56
C LEU A 107 -18.59 -1.19 21.85
N ILE A 108 -19.28 -0.97 22.98
CA ILE A 108 -18.66 -0.71 24.27
C ILE A 108 -17.89 -1.93 24.76
N GLN A 109 -18.43 -3.14 24.60
CA GLN A 109 -17.71 -4.39 24.91
C GLN A 109 -16.42 -4.51 24.10
N LEU A 110 -16.48 -4.25 22.78
CA LEU A 110 -15.29 -4.28 21.92
C LEU A 110 -14.23 -3.26 22.37
N ILE A 111 -14.66 -2.05 22.74
CA ILE A 111 -13.76 -1.01 23.24
C ILE A 111 -13.06 -1.46 24.53
N HIS A 112 -13.78 -2.08 25.47
CA HIS A 112 -13.20 -2.58 26.71
C HIS A 112 -12.18 -3.70 26.46
N GLU A 113 -12.49 -4.65 25.59
CA GLU A 113 -11.56 -5.73 25.22
C GLU A 113 -10.27 -5.18 24.57
N VAL A 114 -10.39 -4.17 23.70
CA VAL A 114 -9.25 -3.49 23.09
C VAL A 114 -8.42 -2.74 24.13
N GLN A 115 -9.05 -2.08 25.11
CA GLN A 115 -8.33 -1.43 26.21
C GLN A 115 -7.59 -2.45 27.07
N ASP A 116 -8.23 -3.57 27.42
CA ASP A 116 -7.62 -4.64 28.20
C ASP A 116 -6.45 -5.29 27.47
N TRP A 117 -6.55 -5.44 26.14
CA TRP A 117 -5.43 -5.89 25.32
C TRP A 117 -4.29 -4.86 25.26
N CYS A 118 -4.61 -3.57 25.06
CA CYS A 118 -3.62 -2.49 25.06
C CYS A 118 -2.86 -2.41 26.39
N MET A 119 -3.57 -2.51 27.51
CA MET A 119 -2.98 -2.49 28.86
C MET A 119 -1.98 -3.63 29.07
N ARG A 120 -2.29 -4.83 28.57
CA ARG A 120 -1.41 -6.00 28.68
C ARG A 120 -0.15 -5.91 27.81
N ARG A 121 -0.19 -5.18 26.70
CA ARG A 121 0.89 -5.13 25.70
C ARG A 121 1.85 -3.95 25.85
N SER A 122 1.38 -2.81 26.38
CA SER A 122 2.10 -1.52 26.27
C SER A 122 2.67 -0.95 27.57
N ASP A 123 2.75 -1.73 28.66
CA ASP A 123 3.06 -1.23 30.01
C ASP A 123 2.24 0.03 30.41
N GLY A 124 1.07 0.20 29.78
CA GLY A 124 0.15 1.33 30.00
C GLY A 124 0.60 2.68 29.41
N LYS A 125 1.70 2.76 28.65
CA LYS A 125 2.30 4.05 28.29
C LYS A 125 1.65 4.75 27.09
N ASP A 126 1.02 4.00 26.19
CA ASP A 126 0.40 4.53 24.97
C ASP A 126 -0.98 3.89 24.70
N MET A 127 -1.92 4.09 25.64
CA MET A 127 -3.30 3.64 25.49
C MET A 127 -4.20 4.76 24.94
N PRO A 128 -4.95 4.54 23.84
CA PRO A 128 -5.98 5.47 23.41
C PRO A 128 -7.12 5.52 24.42
N ASP A 129 -7.63 6.73 24.68
CA ASP A 129 -8.81 6.92 25.51
C ASP A 129 -10.07 6.38 24.84
N GLU A 130 -11.10 6.11 25.65
CA GLU A 130 -12.35 5.51 25.18
C GLU A 130 -13.02 6.34 24.06
N SER A 131 -12.91 7.67 24.10
CA SER A 131 -13.49 8.55 23.07
C SER A 131 -12.77 8.38 21.74
N THR A 132 -11.44 8.29 21.76
CA THR A 132 -10.62 8.02 20.58
C THR A 132 -10.93 6.66 19.97
N LEU A 133 -10.99 5.60 20.80
CA LEU A 133 -11.38 4.26 20.36
C LEU A 133 -12.78 4.26 19.77
N ARG A 134 -13.76 4.85 20.46
CA ARG A 134 -15.15 4.91 20.01
C ARG A 134 -15.28 5.59 18.65
N LYS A 135 -14.64 6.75 18.45
CA LYS A 135 -14.69 7.49 17.18
C LYS A 135 -14.15 6.65 16.02
N ARG A 136 -13.04 5.93 16.25
CA ARG A 136 -12.33 5.18 15.21
C ARG A 136 -12.96 3.81 14.92
N LEU A 137 -13.45 3.12 15.95
CA LEU A 137 -14.04 1.78 15.83
C LEU A 137 -15.52 1.79 15.43
N ARG A 138 -16.26 2.87 15.71
CA ARG A 138 -17.68 2.97 15.32
C ARG A 138 -17.96 2.70 13.82
N PRO A 139 -17.21 3.24 12.84
CA PRO A 139 -17.45 2.92 11.43
C PRO A 139 -17.22 1.44 11.12
N LEU A 140 -16.12 0.87 11.62
CA LEU A 140 -15.81 -0.56 11.47
C LEU A 140 -16.92 -1.43 12.06
N TYR A 141 -17.33 -1.15 13.30
CA TYR A 141 -18.37 -1.90 14.00
C TYR A 141 -19.73 -1.85 13.29
N LYS A 142 -20.08 -0.68 12.72
CA LYS A 142 -21.29 -0.54 11.92
C LYS A 142 -21.24 -1.41 10.65
N SER A 143 -20.11 -1.42 9.94
CA SER A 143 -19.93 -2.26 8.76
C SER A 143 -20.03 -3.74 9.11
N LEU A 144 -19.37 -4.16 10.19
CA LEU A 144 -19.37 -5.54 10.68
C LEU A 144 -20.77 -6.04 11.10
N LYS A 145 -21.58 -5.21 11.77
CA LYS A 145 -22.97 -5.56 12.10
C LYS A 145 -23.87 -5.53 10.86
N GLY A 146 -23.72 -4.52 10.01
CA GLY A 146 -24.52 -4.38 8.80
C GLY A 146 -24.28 -5.49 7.77
N SER A 147 -23.08 -6.08 7.72
CA SER A 147 -22.79 -7.23 6.85
C SER A 147 -23.30 -8.57 7.40
N MET A 148 -23.73 -8.63 8.67
CA MET A 148 -24.32 -9.84 9.27
C MET A 148 -25.85 -9.85 9.21
N ASP A 149 -26.48 -8.68 9.07
CA ASP A 149 -27.93 -8.57 8.89
C ASP A 149 -28.38 -8.96 7.45
N GLU A 150 -27.43 -9.09 6.51
CA GLU A 150 -27.68 -9.80 5.24
C GLU A 150 -27.55 -11.31 5.50
N GLU A 151 -28.68 -11.98 5.74
CA GLU A 151 -28.78 -13.44 5.60
C GLU A 151 -28.15 -13.87 4.25
N PRO A 152 -27.39 -14.98 4.21
CA PRO A 152 -27.03 -15.58 2.94
C PRO A 152 -28.33 -16.02 2.27
N THR A 153 -28.79 -15.25 1.29
CA THR A 153 -29.82 -15.70 0.35
C THR A 153 -29.22 -16.91 -0.36
N VAL A 154 -29.53 -18.10 0.17
CA VAL A 154 -29.27 -19.38 -0.48
C VAL A 154 -29.97 -19.29 -1.82
N SER A 155 -29.19 -19.00 -2.87
CA SER A 155 -29.68 -19.10 -4.24
C SER A 155 -30.20 -20.52 -4.43
N PRO A 156 -31.46 -20.72 -4.82
CA PRO A 156 -31.99 -22.06 -5.02
C PRO A 156 -31.15 -22.77 -6.09
N PRO A 157 -30.94 -24.10 -5.98
CA PRO A 157 -30.14 -24.83 -6.93
C PRO A 157 -30.75 -24.64 -8.32
N LEU A 158 -29.91 -24.27 -9.29
CA LEU A 158 -30.23 -24.23 -10.71
C LEU A 158 -30.87 -25.58 -11.08
N LEU A 159 -32.20 -25.59 -11.18
CA LEU A 159 -32.96 -26.68 -11.74
C LEU A 159 -32.51 -26.79 -13.20
N GLU A 160 -31.69 -27.81 -13.41
CA GLU A 160 -31.29 -28.37 -14.67
C GLU A 160 -32.54 -28.53 -15.55
N HIS A 161 -32.77 -27.60 -16.47
CA HIS A 161 -33.76 -27.78 -17.53
C HIS A 161 -33.22 -28.83 -18.49
N ALA A 162 -33.50 -30.09 -18.13
CA ALA A 162 -33.37 -31.23 -19.01
C ALA A 162 -34.16 -30.97 -20.30
N ALA A 163 -33.49 -31.31 -21.39
CA ALA A 163 -33.90 -31.16 -22.76
C ALA A 163 -35.30 -31.72 -23.07
N THR A 164 -36.02 -31.03 -23.96
CA THR A 164 -36.77 -31.71 -25.01
C THR A 164 -36.73 -30.87 -26.28
N GLN A 165 -35.65 -31.02 -27.05
CA GLN A 165 -35.68 -30.71 -28.48
C GLN A 165 -36.46 -31.83 -29.17
N SER A 166 -37.65 -31.52 -29.68
CA SER A 166 -38.32 -32.33 -30.69
C SER A 166 -37.70 -32.07 -32.06
N PRO A 167 -37.45 -33.12 -32.85
CA PRO A 167 -37.59 -33.01 -34.29
C PRO A 167 -38.49 -34.14 -34.81
N GLN A 168 -39.55 -33.79 -35.54
CA GLN A 168 -40.14 -34.72 -36.50
C GLN A 168 -40.37 -34.02 -37.84
N PRO A 169 -40.01 -34.71 -38.95
CA PRO A 169 -40.13 -34.19 -40.31
C PRO A 169 -41.47 -34.58 -40.95
N ASP A 170 -41.90 -33.78 -41.93
CA ASP A 170 -42.20 -34.21 -43.32
C ASP A 170 -42.43 -32.96 -44.19
#